data_AF-A0AAV0QJE6-F1
#
_entry.id   AF-A0AAV0QJE6-F1
#
_cell.length_a   1.000
_cell.length_b   1.000
_cell.length_c   1.000
_cell.angle_alpha   90.00
_cell.angle_beta   90.00
_cell.angle_gamma   90.00
#
_symmetry.space_group_name_H-M   'P 1'
#
loop_
_entity.id
_entity.type
_entity.pdbx_description
1 polymer ?
#
loop_
_entity_poly.entity_id
_entity_poly.type
_entity_poly.pdbx_seq_one_letter_code
_entity_poly.pdbx_strand_id
1 'polypeptide(L)'
;MSYISSAPSQPFLLIDLINLRNVTVDVPTKSAWVQAGAVLGELYHSIASASGTLAFPAGICPSVGVGGHISGGGYGMLLRKYGMAADNVLDARLVDAEGRILDRAGMGEDTEEGCTEMSWIESALYCAGYPKNTSYDELLNSRNSSSLQFAKLKAKSDYVQRPLPVRALQGIWRSFDQVEAGPPLVQMVPHGGRMSRISNSSIPYPHRSGNIYKIQYFASWFGEDKKVEKRHLHWINGLYRFMTPYVSNNPRGAYPNSRDLDLGVNDPVGRTSYKQARVWGEQYFKHNFERLARVKAAIDPSNFFRNEQSVPPFVRMTTGRV
;
A
#
# COMPACT_ATOMS: atom_id res chain seq x y z
N MET A 1 11.30 -6.65 -2.76
CA MET A 1 10.36 -7.47 -3.57
C MET A 1 11.17 -8.26 -4.57
N SER A 2 10.78 -9.49 -4.91
CA SER A 2 11.39 -10.22 -6.04
C SER A 2 10.69 -9.84 -7.34
N TYR A 3 11.42 -9.27 -8.29
CA TYR A 3 10.90 -8.96 -9.63
C TYR A 3 10.91 -10.24 -10.48
N ILE A 4 9.82 -11.00 -10.43
CA ILE A 4 9.63 -12.21 -11.22
C ILE A 4 8.44 -11.96 -12.15
N SER A 5 8.67 -12.05 -13.46
CA SER A 5 7.57 -12.04 -14.43
C SER A 5 6.73 -13.32 -14.24
N SER A 6 5.43 -13.14 -14.06
CA SER A 6 4.45 -14.25 -14.11
C SER A 6 4.32 -14.88 -15.52
N ALA A 7 4.81 -14.21 -16.56
CA ALA A 7 4.95 -14.72 -17.92
C ALA A 7 6.43 -15.02 -18.23
N PRO A 8 6.88 -16.30 -18.18
CA PRO A 8 8.29 -16.66 -18.36
C PRO A 8 8.90 -16.27 -19.73
N SER A 9 8.06 -15.96 -20.72
CA SER A 9 8.44 -15.59 -22.08
C SER A 9 8.43 -14.10 -22.39
N GLN A 10 7.98 -13.23 -21.46
CA GLN A 10 8.01 -11.78 -21.69
C GLN A 10 9.28 -11.16 -21.07
N PRO A 11 10.17 -10.56 -21.89
CA PRO A 11 11.28 -9.77 -21.35
C PRO A 11 10.75 -8.50 -20.68
N PHE A 12 11.42 -8.07 -19.61
CA PHE A 12 11.10 -6.83 -18.90
C PHE A 12 12.38 -6.07 -18.56
N LEU A 13 12.26 -4.76 -18.39
CA LEU A 13 13.32 -3.89 -17.88
C LEU A 13 12.87 -3.31 -16.54
N LEU A 14 13.78 -3.29 -15.56
CA LEU A 14 13.55 -2.68 -14.26
C LEU A 14 14.10 -1.25 -14.26
N ILE A 15 13.22 -0.26 -14.06
CA ILE A 15 13.63 1.12 -13.80
C ILE A 15 13.78 1.28 -12.28
N ASP A 16 15.01 1.19 -11.78
CA ASP A 16 15.30 1.47 -10.38
C ASP A 16 15.46 2.98 -10.15
N LEU A 17 14.60 3.53 -9.29
CA LEU A 17 14.57 4.96 -8.97
C LEU A 17 15.49 5.33 -7.81
N ILE A 18 16.31 4.42 -7.27
CA ILE A 18 17.16 4.60 -6.08
C ILE A 18 18.00 5.90 -6.05
N ASN A 19 18.39 6.42 -7.21
CA ASN A 19 19.17 7.66 -7.36
C ASN A 19 18.30 8.93 -7.39
N LEU A 20 17.00 8.82 -7.68
CA LEU A 20 16.02 9.90 -7.61
C LEU A 20 15.39 9.92 -6.21
N ARG A 21 16.17 10.37 -5.22
CA ARG A 21 15.82 10.34 -3.80
C ARG A 21 16.01 11.66 -3.05
N ASN A 22 16.13 12.78 -3.75
CA ASN A 22 16.23 14.09 -3.11
C ASN A 22 14.93 14.41 -2.33
N VAL A 23 15.09 15.07 -1.19
CA VAL A 23 14.01 15.56 -0.34
C VAL A 23 14.30 17.03 -0.02
N THR A 24 13.36 17.92 -0.29
CA THR A 24 13.50 19.35 -0.04
C THR A 24 12.26 19.83 0.71
N VAL A 25 12.46 20.30 1.95
CA VAL A 25 11.39 20.71 2.87
C VAL A 25 11.33 22.23 2.94
N ASP A 26 10.14 22.79 2.78
CA ASP A 26 9.85 24.21 2.93
C ASP A 26 8.97 24.40 4.18
N VAL A 27 9.60 24.85 5.27
CA VAL A 27 8.97 25.02 6.59
C VAL A 27 7.90 26.13 6.58
N PRO A 28 8.15 27.34 6.01
CA PRO A 28 7.12 28.36 5.81
C PRO A 28 5.82 27.88 5.17
N THR A 29 5.89 27.11 4.06
CA THR A 29 4.68 26.60 3.38
C THR A 29 4.20 25.25 3.93
N LYS A 30 4.95 24.64 4.86
CA LYS A 30 4.70 23.31 5.44
C LYS A 30 4.61 22.21 4.37
N SER A 31 5.38 22.35 3.30
CA SER A 31 5.40 21.45 2.15
C SER A 31 6.76 20.77 1.97
N ALA A 32 6.81 19.72 1.16
CA ALA A 32 8.06 19.09 0.77
C ALA A 32 7.97 18.48 -0.63
N TRP A 33 9.00 18.69 -1.44
CA TRP A 33 9.21 17.93 -2.67
C TRP A 33 10.06 16.70 -2.37
N VAL A 34 9.52 15.53 -2.71
CA VAL A 34 10.10 14.21 -2.36
C VAL A 34 10.19 13.37 -3.63
N GLN A 35 11.40 13.00 -4.04
CA GLN A 35 11.57 12.15 -5.23
C GLN A 35 11.21 10.69 -4.94
N ALA A 36 10.68 9.98 -5.96
CA ALA A 36 10.00 8.71 -5.79
C ALA A 36 10.87 7.54 -5.26
N GLY A 37 12.20 7.62 -5.41
CA GLY A 37 13.18 6.65 -4.89
C GLY A 37 13.71 6.95 -3.48
N ALA A 38 13.25 8.03 -2.84
CA ALA A 38 13.44 8.23 -1.41
C ALA A 38 12.68 7.16 -0.62
N VAL A 39 13.17 6.80 0.55
CA VAL A 39 12.45 5.96 1.52
C VAL A 39 11.84 6.81 2.63
N LEU A 40 10.83 6.28 3.32
CA LEU A 40 10.12 6.99 4.38
C LEU A 40 11.08 7.49 5.48
N GLY A 41 12.14 6.74 5.82
CA GLY A 41 13.17 7.15 6.77
C GLY A 41 13.92 8.43 6.35
N GLU A 42 14.28 8.56 5.07
CA GLU A 42 14.93 9.77 4.51
C GLU A 42 13.96 10.98 4.54
N LEU A 43 12.68 10.76 4.25
CA LEU A 43 11.63 11.78 4.36
C LEU A 43 11.44 12.27 5.81
N TYR A 44 11.33 11.34 6.77
CA TYR A 44 11.13 11.69 8.18
C TYR A 44 12.34 12.40 8.78
N HIS A 45 13.56 11.96 8.44
CA HIS A 45 14.79 12.62 8.86
C HIS A 45 14.84 14.06 8.33
N SER A 46 14.61 14.25 7.03
CA SER A 46 14.59 15.58 6.39
C SER A 46 13.59 16.55 7.03
N ILE A 47 12.37 16.07 7.35
CA ILE A 47 11.35 16.90 8.01
C ILE A 47 11.78 17.24 9.44
N ALA A 48 12.25 16.26 10.22
CA ALA A 48 12.65 16.46 11.61
C ALA A 48 13.89 17.37 11.75
N SER A 49 14.84 17.28 10.81
CA SER A 49 15.99 18.19 10.73
C SER A 49 15.59 19.62 10.34
N ALA A 50 14.51 19.80 9.56
CA ALA A 50 14.01 21.11 9.18
C ALA A 50 13.10 21.76 10.24
N SER A 51 12.31 20.97 10.97
CA SER A 51 11.47 21.44 12.07
C SER A 51 11.14 20.34 13.08
N GLY A 52 11.28 20.68 14.38
CA GLY A 52 10.86 19.82 15.48
C GLY A 52 9.34 19.69 15.68
N THR A 53 8.50 20.43 14.93
CA THR A 53 7.04 20.40 15.04
C THR A 53 6.34 19.68 13.88
N LEU A 54 6.94 19.69 12.69
CA LEU A 54 6.33 19.15 11.47
C LEU A 54 6.42 17.61 11.41
N ALA A 55 5.46 17.00 10.71
CA ALA A 55 5.40 15.56 10.46
C ALA A 55 4.56 15.26 9.21
N PHE A 56 4.72 14.08 8.62
CA PHE A 56 3.96 13.62 7.45
C PHE A 56 3.25 12.28 7.73
N PRO A 57 1.95 12.12 7.40
CA PRO A 57 1.15 10.94 7.76
C PRO A 57 1.38 9.73 6.85
N ALA A 58 2.55 9.11 6.93
CA ALA A 58 2.91 7.92 6.18
C ALA A 58 3.28 6.71 7.07
N GLY A 59 3.78 5.63 6.47
CA GLY A 59 4.00 4.33 7.09
C GLY A 59 5.12 4.24 8.13
N ILE A 60 5.02 3.21 8.97
CA ILE A 60 5.95 2.96 10.08
C ILE A 60 7.31 2.36 9.67
N CYS A 61 7.39 1.74 8.49
CA CYS A 61 8.60 1.03 8.05
C CYS A 61 9.54 1.99 7.29
N PRO A 62 10.72 2.34 7.81
CA PRO A 62 11.54 3.43 7.26
C PRO A 62 12.16 3.10 5.89
N SER A 63 12.41 1.82 5.59
CA SER A 63 12.97 1.36 4.31
C SER A 63 11.96 1.27 3.16
N VAL A 64 10.69 1.59 3.39
CA VAL A 64 9.66 1.59 2.34
C VAL A 64 9.82 2.80 1.43
N GLY A 65 9.91 2.57 0.11
CA GLY A 65 10.02 3.62 -0.90
C GLY A 65 8.76 4.49 -1.02
N VAL A 66 8.94 5.81 -1.07
CA VAL A 66 7.89 6.82 -1.10
C VAL A 66 6.96 6.65 -2.30
N GLY A 67 7.50 6.45 -3.51
CA GLY A 67 6.71 6.37 -4.74
C GLY A 67 5.64 5.28 -4.71
N GLY A 68 6.00 4.07 -4.27
CA GLY A 68 5.04 2.97 -4.07
C GLY A 68 4.11 3.19 -2.88
N HIS A 69 4.64 3.73 -1.77
CA HIS A 69 3.86 3.94 -0.56
C HIS A 69 2.69 4.90 -0.77
N ILE A 70 2.97 6.08 -1.33
CA ILE A 70 1.98 7.14 -1.54
C ILE A 70 0.98 6.75 -2.64
N SER A 71 1.44 6.23 -3.78
CA SER A 71 0.53 5.85 -4.88
C SER A 71 -0.49 4.76 -4.50
N GLY A 72 -0.15 3.85 -3.58
CA GLY A 72 -1.08 2.88 -3.00
C GLY A 72 -1.87 3.36 -1.77
N GLY A 73 -1.82 4.66 -1.45
CA GLY A 73 -2.51 5.28 -0.30
C GLY A 73 -1.55 5.64 0.83
N GLY A 74 -1.02 4.62 1.52
CA GLY A 74 -0.03 4.79 2.59
C GLY A 74 -0.63 5.15 3.95
N TYR A 75 -0.75 4.18 4.86
CA TYR A 75 -1.23 4.42 6.24
C TYR A 75 -0.08 4.31 7.25
N GLY A 76 -0.23 5.01 8.37
CA GLY A 76 0.59 4.84 9.58
C GLY A 76 -0.12 5.32 10.83
N MET A 77 0.61 5.73 11.86
CA MET A 77 0.00 6.06 13.18
C MET A 77 -0.88 7.33 13.12
N LEU A 78 -0.55 8.27 12.24
CA LEU A 78 -1.28 9.53 12.07
C LEU A 78 -2.61 9.36 11.29
N LEU A 79 -2.93 8.14 10.84
CA LEU A 79 -4.11 7.79 10.02
C LEU A 79 -5.43 8.40 10.54
N ARG A 80 -5.68 8.30 11.85
CA ARG A 80 -6.93 8.77 12.46
C ARG A 80 -6.99 10.30 12.62
N LYS A 81 -5.88 11.02 12.48
CA LYS A 81 -5.79 12.48 12.63
C LYS A 81 -5.75 13.20 11.27
N TYR A 82 -4.91 12.75 10.33
CA TYR A 82 -4.69 13.42 9.03
C TYR A 82 -5.09 12.58 7.81
N GLY A 83 -5.50 11.32 7.99
CA GLY A 83 -5.73 10.41 6.87
C GLY A 83 -4.45 9.70 6.43
N MET A 84 -4.43 9.24 5.19
CA MET A 84 -3.30 8.57 4.56
C MET A 84 -2.31 9.57 3.94
N ALA A 85 -1.12 9.09 3.58
CA ALA A 85 -0.12 9.89 2.86
C ALA A 85 -0.69 10.49 1.57
N ALA A 86 -1.45 9.69 0.80
CA ALA A 86 -2.16 10.14 -0.41
C ALA A 86 -3.28 11.17 -0.16
N ASP A 87 -3.80 11.31 1.07
CA ASP A 87 -4.75 12.37 1.41
C ASP A 87 -4.04 13.72 1.69
N ASN A 88 -2.71 13.75 1.64
CA ASN A 88 -1.86 14.88 2.02
C ASN A 88 -0.82 15.22 0.93
N VAL A 89 -1.09 14.84 -0.33
CA VAL A 89 -0.29 15.21 -1.51
C VAL A 89 -0.93 16.44 -2.17
N LEU A 90 -0.13 17.47 -2.43
CA LEU A 90 -0.60 18.70 -3.08
C LEU A 90 -0.41 18.67 -4.61
N ASP A 91 0.74 18.13 -5.05
CA ASP A 91 1.20 18.04 -6.44
C ASP A 91 2.11 16.81 -6.59
N ALA A 92 2.30 16.33 -7.83
CA ALA A 92 3.19 15.24 -8.17
C ALA A 92 3.70 15.39 -9.61
N ARG A 93 4.95 14.96 -9.86
CA ARG A 93 5.50 14.86 -11.23
C ARG A 93 5.47 13.41 -11.69
N LEU A 94 4.83 13.15 -12.82
CA LEU A 94 4.70 11.82 -13.43
C LEU A 94 5.25 11.79 -14.86
N VAL A 95 5.56 10.60 -15.35
CA VAL A 95 5.92 10.34 -16.75
C VAL A 95 4.83 9.47 -17.36
N ASP A 96 4.25 9.90 -18.48
CA ASP A 96 3.21 9.17 -19.19
C ASP A 96 3.77 8.15 -20.21
N ALA A 97 2.88 7.49 -20.97
CA ALA A 97 3.26 6.46 -21.92
C ALA A 97 4.02 7.03 -23.14
N GLU A 98 3.87 8.33 -23.39
CA GLU A 98 4.56 9.10 -24.43
C GLU A 98 5.91 9.67 -23.95
N GLY A 99 6.27 9.49 -22.67
CA GLY A 99 7.52 9.97 -22.08
C GLY A 99 7.51 11.45 -21.67
N ARG A 100 6.34 12.10 -21.62
CA ARG A 100 6.20 13.50 -21.20
C ARG A 100 6.19 13.60 -19.68
N ILE A 101 6.82 14.64 -19.13
CA ILE A 101 6.73 14.97 -17.71
C ILE A 101 5.50 15.84 -17.49
N LEU A 102 4.61 15.40 -16.61
CA LEU A 102 3.37 16.10 -16.23
C LEU A 102 3.42 16.49 -14.75
N ASP A 103 2.99 17.71 -14.43
CA ASP A 103 2.64 18.14 -13.07
C ASP A 103 1.11 18.09 -12.85
N ARG A 104 0.61 18.49 -11.68
CA ARG A 104 -0.84 18.53 -11.40
C ARG A 104 -1.65 19.27 -12.46
N ALA A 105 -1.16 20.40 -12.97
CA ALA A 105 -1.87 21.17 -13.99
C ALA A 105 -1.90 20.41 -15.34
N GLY A 106 -0.79 19.78 -15.71
CA GLY A 106 -0.70 18.88 -16.88
C GLY A 106 -1.49 17.58 -16.75
N MET A 107 -1.82 17.14 -15.53
CA MET A 107 -2.66 15.96 -15.26
C MET A 107 -4.16 16.25 -15.20
N GLY A 108 -4.57 17.50 -14.93
CA GLY A 108 -5.95 17.91 -14.71
C GLY A 108 -6.39 17.84 -13.25
N GLU A 109 -7.34 18.70 -12.86
CA GLU A 109 -7.72 18.88 -11.45
C GLU A 109 -8.68 17.83 -10.90
N ASP A 110 -8.25 17.24 -9.78
CA ASP A 110 -9.12 16.66 -8.74
C ASP A 110 -8.36 16.75 -7.39
N THR A 111 -8.96 17.41 -6.37
CA THR A 111 -8.62 17.46 -4.91
C THR A 111 -7.80 18.63 -4.31
N GLU A 112 -8.16 19.00 -3.06
CA GLU A 112 -7.79 20.22 -2.31
C GLU A 112 -7.37 19.93 -0.83
N GLU A 113 -7.08 20.97 -0.04
CA GLU A 113 -6.01 21.03 0.99
C GLU A 113 -6.32 20.72 2.49
N GLY A 114 -5.24 20.58 3.30
CA GLY A 114 -5.07 21.28 4.59
C GLY A 114 -5.16 20.47 5.92
N CYS A 115 -4.08 20.44 6.74
CA CYS A 115 -4.11 20.15 8.21
C CYS A 115 -2.78 20.30 9.00
N THR A 116 -2.87 20.25 10.35
CA THR A 116 -1.82 20.55 11.37
C THR A 116 -2.12 19.87 12.73
N GLU A 117 -1.23 19.62 13.71
CA GLU A 117 0.24 19.40 13.83
C GLU A 117 0.50 18.54 15.14
N MET A 118 1.62 17.79 15.30
CA MET A 118 2.24 17.22 16.56
C MET A 118 3.16 16.01 16.28
N SER A 119 4.16 15.75 17.15
CA SER A 119 5.29 14.83 16.88
C SER A 119 5.01 13.33 17.07
N TRP A 120 5.76 12.51 16.32
CA TRP A 120 5.46 11.09 16.06
C TRP A 120 6.71 10.16 16.10
N ILE A 121 7.90 10.75 16.03
CA ILE A 121 9.16 10.13 15.60
C ILE A 121 9.60 8.93 16.47
N GLU A 122 9.33 8.95 17.79
CA GLU A 122 9.69 7.87 18.72
C GLU A 122 8.95 6.55 18.41
N SER A 123 7.73 6.63 17.85
CA SER A 123 6.93 5.45 17.54
C SER A 123 7.42 4.69 16.29
N ALA A 124 8.11 5.38 15.38
CA ALA A 124 8.65 4.78 14.16
C ALA A 124 9.79 3.80 14.48
N LEU A 125 10.73 4.22 15.32
CA LEU A 125 11.89 3.40 15.75
C LEU A 125 11.44 2.13 16.49
N TYR A 126 10.52 2.26 17.44
CA TYR A 126 9.96 1.13 18.17
C TYR A 126 9.27 0.11 17.25
N CYS A 127 8.45 0.57 16.30
CA CYS A 127 7.78 -0.31 15.35
C CYS A 127 8.71 -0.92 14.28
N ALA A 128 9.86 -0.30 14.01
CA ALA A 128 10.89 -0.84 13.12
C ALA A 128 11.86 -1.82 13.82
N GLY A 129 11.67 -2.11 15.12
CA GLY A 129 12.45 -3.08 15.88
C GLY A 129 13.74 -2.54 16.50
N TYR A 130 13.93 -1.21 16.51
CA TYR A 130 15.10 -0.59 17.14
C TYR A 130 14.94 -0.48 18.67
N PRO A 131 16.06 -0.49 19.44
CA PRO A 131 16.03 -0.19 20.86
C PRO A 131 15.42 1.18 21.20
N LYS A 132 14.94 1.34 22.44
CA LYS A 132 14.60 2.69 22.93
C LYS A 132 15.87 3.55 23.01
N ASN A 133 15.73 4.83 22.66
CA ASN A 133 16.78 5.86 22.64
C ASN A 133 17.80 5.77 21.48
N THR A 134 17.50 5.04 20.39
CA THR A 134 18.28 5.10 19.14
C THR A 134 18.21 6.49 18.49
N SER A 135 19.33 7.02 17.97
CA SER A 135 19.34 8.30 17.21
C SER A 135 18.50 8.20 15.94
N TYR A 136 17.87 9.31 15.54
CA TYR A 136 17.13 9.40 14.27
C TYR A 136 18.02 9.19 13.03
N ASP A 137 19.33 9.38 13.15
CA ASP A 137 20.29 9.15 12.06
C ASP A 137 20.36 7.67 11.63
N GLU A 138 19.99 6.71 12.49
CA GLU A 138 19.90 5.30 12.11
C GLU A 138 18.82 5.02 11.06
N LEU A 139 17.85 5.92 10.87
CA LEU A 139 16.90 5.85 9.75
C LEU A 139 17.62 5.91 8.40
N LEU A 140 18.73 6.65 8.31
CA LEU A 140 19.58 6.77 7.12
C LEU A 140 20.42 5.50 6.88
N ASN A 141 20.88 4.84 7.95
CA ASN A 141 21.70 3.63 7.90
C ASN A 141 20.92 2.35 7.52
N SER A 142 19.59 2.40 7.53
CA SER A 142 18.70 1.27 7.24
C SER A 142 18.92 0.57 5.88
N ARG A 143 19.68 1.18 4.96
CA ARG A 143 20.10 0.59 3.67
C ARG A 143 21.36 -0.29 3.74
N ASN A 144 22.23 -0.11 4.74
CA ASN A 144 23.57 -0.73 4.80
C ASN A 144 23.69 -1.96 5.73
N SER A 145 22.59 -2.45 6.31
CA SER A 145 22.60 -3.69 7.10
C SER A 145 22.75 -4.92 6.19
N SER A 146 24.00 -5.28 5.93
CA SER A 146 24.41 -6.57 5.33
C SER A 146 24.08 -7.78 6.23
N SER A 147 23.58 -7.55 7.44
CA SER A 147 23.14 -8.55 8.41
C SER A 147 21.63 -8.86 8.39
N LEU A 148 20.81 -8.08 7.66
CA LEU A 148 19.41 -8.43 7.45
C LEU A 148 19.29 -9.53 6.40
N GLN A 149 19.18 -10.79 6.84
CA GLN A 149 18.48 -11.79 6.04
C GLN A 149 17.05 -11.27 5.81
N PHE A 150 16.74 -10.86 4.58
CA PHE A 150 15.39 -10.44 4.22
C PHE A 150 14.43 -11.63 4.39
N ALA A 151 13.65 -11.61 5.48
CA ALA A 151 12.58 -12.57 5.67
C ALA A 151 11.64 -12.51 4.47
N LYS A 152 11.40 -13.67 3.83
CA LYS A 152 10.34 -13.81 2.84
C LYS A 152 9.02 -13.56 3.54
N LEU A 153 8.14 -12.80 2.89
CA LEU A 153 6.92 -12.30 3.49
C LEU A 153 5.73 -12.57 2.56
N LYS A 154 4.69 -13.23 3.09
CA LYS A 154 3.34 -13.20 2.50
C LYS A 154 2.46 -12.36 3.43
N ALA A 155 1.76 -11.40 2.85
CA ALA A 155 0.79 -10.58 3.55
C ALA A 155 -0.61 -10.77 2.96
N LYS A 156 -1.63 -10.61 3.81
CA LYS A 156 -3.05 -10.52 3.43
C LYS A 156 -3.74 -9.46 4.29
N SER A 157 -4.84 -8.87 3.82
CA SER A 157 -5.56 -7.84 4.57
C SER A 157 -7.06 -7.94 4.43
N ASP A 158 -7.76 -7.46 5.45
CA ASP A 158 -9.22 -7.39 5.56
C ASP A 158 -9.63 -6.09 6.28
N TYR A 159 -10.91 -5.74 6.16
CA TYR A 159 -11.54 -4.67 6.94
C TYR A 159 -12.62 -5.23 7.85
N VAL A 160 -12.61 -4.85 9.13
CA VAL A 160 -13.60 -5.27 10.12
C VAL A 160 -14.63 -4.15 10.31
N GLN A 161 -15.91 -4.48 10.08
CA GLN A 161 -17.02 -3.51 10.10
C GLN A 161 -17.97 -3.70 11.30
N ARG A 162 -17.82 -4.81 12.04
CA ARG A 162 -18.56 -5.14 13.27
C ARG A 162 -17.58 -5.77 14.26
N PRO A 163 -17.74 -5.60 15.58
CA PRO A 163 -16.82 -6.20 16.56
C PRO A 163 -16.69 -7.72 16.38
N LEU A 164 -15.47 -8.24 16.44
CA LEU A 164 -15.24 -9.68 16.37
C LEU A 164 -15.80 -10.35 17.64
N PRO A 165 -16.56 -11.45 17.52
CA PRO A 165 -16.98 -12.22 18.69
C PRO A 165 -15.75 -12.91 19.32
N VAL A 166 -15.79 -13.17 20.64
CA VAL A 166 -14.67 -13.80 21.38
C VAL A 166 -14.19 -15.10 20.72
N ARG A 167 -15.11 -15.92 20.19
CA ARG A 167 -14.78 -17.15 19.43
C ARG A 167 -13.89 -16.93 18.20
N ALA A 168 -13.98 -15.76 17.55
CA ALA A 168 -13.13 -15.40 16.42
C ALA A 168 -11.73 -15.02 16.91
N LEU A 169 -11.61 -14.24 17.99
CA LEU A 169 -10.33 -13.91 18.63
C LEU A 169 -9.61 -15.18 19.13
N GLN A 170 -10.32 -16.10 19.78
CA GLN A 170 -9.81 -17.42 20.18
C GLN A 170 -9.42 -18.30 18.97
N GLY A 171 -10.03 -18.10 17.81
CA GLY A 171 -9.65 -18.79 16.56
C GLY A 171 -8.37 -18.22 15.95
N ILE A 172 -8.21 -16.89 15.95
CA ILE A 172 -6.95 -16.22 15.58
C ILE A 172 -5.82 -16.69 16.51
N TRP A 173 -6.05 -16.67 17.82
CA TRP A 173 -5.03 -17.10 18.81
C TRP A 173 -4.57 -18.53 18.57
N ARG A 174 -5.50 -19.48 18.46
CA ARG A 174 -5.20 -20.90 18.15
C ARG A 174 -4.56 -21.15 16.79
N SER A 175 -4.55 -20.15 15.90
CA SER A 175 -3.80 -20.25 14.65
C SER A 175 -2.30 -19.99 14.86
N PHE A 176 -1.90 -19.23 15.89
CA PHE A 176 -0.49 -18.97 16.17
C PHE A 176 0.25 -20.22 16.65
N ASP A 177 -0.44 -21.09 17.40
CA ASP A 177 0.07 -22.40 17.85
C ASP A 177 0.42 -23.37 16.69
N GLN A 178 0.09 -23.01 15.44
CA GLN A 178 0.29 -23.82 14.23
C GLN A 178 1.54 -23.41 13.42
N VAL A 179 2.34 -22.44 13.88
CA VAL A 179 3.54 -21.94 13.18
C VAL A 179 4.79 -22.19 14.01
N GLU A 180 5.55 -23.21 13.65
CA GLU A 180 6.73 -23.66 14.40
C GLU A 180 8.00 -22.80 14.20
N ALA A 181 8.08 -21.99 13.14
CA ALA A 181 9.33 -21.32 12.76
C ALA A 181 9.12 -19.97 12.06
N GLY A 182 9.36 -18.87 12.78
CA GLY A 182 9.13 -17.49 12.31
C GLY A 182 7.83 -16.94 12.89
N PRO A 183 7.84 -15.82 13.65
CA PRO A 183 6.66 -15.39 14.39
C PRO A 183 5.57 -14.85 13.44
N PRO A 184 4.39 -15.48 13.36
CA PRO A 184 3.26 -14.92 12.63
C PRO A 184 2.81 -13.61 13.29
N LEU A 185 2.47 -12.60 12.48
CA LEU A 185 1.99 -11.31 12.98
C LEU A 185 0.58 -11.02 12.45
N VAL A 186 -0.32 -10.64 13.37
CA VAL A 186 -1.62 -10.06 13.03
C VAL A 186 -1.68 -8.64 13.56
N GLN A 187 -1.69 -7.66 12.66
CA GLN A 187 -1.77 -6.24 12.98
C GLN A 187 -3.23 -5.77 12.86
N MET A 188 -3.77 -5.15 13.91
CA MET A 188 -5.07 -4.47 13.87
C MET A 188 -4.84 -2.95 13.92
N VAL A 189 -5.28 -2.23 12.89
CA VAL A 189 -5.03 -0.80 12.71
C VAL A 189 -6.36 -0.04 12.82
N PRO A 190 -6.60 0.74 13.89
CA PRO A 190 -7.89 1.38 14.12
C PRO A 190 -8.21 2.43 13.07
N HIS A 191 -9.43 2.36 12.54
CA HIS A 191 -10.02 3.37 11.66
C HIS A 191 -10.82 4.39 12.50
N GLY A 192 -11.70 5.17 11.86
CA GLY A 192 -12.38 6.30 12.52
C GLY A 192 -11.58 7.60 12.47
N GLY A 193 -12.04 8.61 13.21
CA GLY A 193 -11.46 9.95 13.17
C GLY A 193 -11.56 10.56 11.76
N ARG A 194 -10.46 11.13 11.26
CA ARG A 194 -10.35 11.70 9.91
C ARG A 194 -10.73 10.68 8.81
N MET A 195 -10.42 9.39 8.98
CA MET A 195 -10.78 8.34 8.02
C MET A 195 -12.29 8.12 7.83
N SER A 196 -13.13 8.52 8.79
CA SER A 196 -14.60 8.47 8.63
C SER A 196 -15.19 9.78 8.11
N ARG A 197 -14.40 10.86 8.07
CA ARG A 197 -14.82 12.19 7.57
C ARG A 197 -14.47 12.40 6.10
N ILE A 198 -13.40 11.77 5.63
CA ILE A 198 -13.00 11.78 4.21
C ILE A 198 -13.97 10.91 3.40
N SER A 199 -14.44 11.41 2.25
CA SER A 199 -15.30 10.66 1.33
C SER A 199 -14.63 9.39 0.82
N ASN A 200 -15.40 8.33 0.65
CA ASN A 200 -14.95 7.07 0.02
C ASN A 200 -14.58 7.23 -1.47
N SER A 201 -14.97 8.34 -2.11
CA SER A 201 -14.65 8.67 -3.50
C SER A 201 -13.59 9.76 -3.69
N SER A 202 -13.07 10.35 -2.60
CA SER A 202 -12.12 11.48 -2.63
C SER A 202 -10.86 11.16 -3.43
N ILE A 203 -10.21 10.06 -3.08
CA ILE A 203 -9.07 9.45 -3.78
C ILE A 203 -9.40 7.97 -4.03
N PRO A 204 -8.60 7.23 -4.83
CA PRO A 204 -8.90 5.84 -5.20
C PRO A 204 -9.18 4.89 -4.02
N TYR A 205 -8.55 5.09 -2.87
CA TYR A 205 -8.76 4.28 -1.67
C TYR A 205 -10.16 4.49 -1.03
N PRO A 206 -11.01 3.45 -0.98
CA PRO A 206 -12.43 3.60 -0.61
C PRO A 206 -12.75 3.27 0.86
N HIS A 207 -11.78 2.75 1.63
CA HIS A 207 -12.05 2.12 2.93
C HIS A 207 -12.10 3.15 4.07
N ARG A 208 -13.12 4.01 4.00
CA ARG A 208 -13.36 5.16 4.88
C ARG A 208 -14.34 4.83 6.00
N SER A 209 -15.45 5.57 6.11
CA SER A 209 -16.53 5.32 7.05
C SER A 209 -17.10 3.89 6.94
N GLY A 210 -17.64 3.37 8.05
CA GLY A 210 -18.16 2.01 8.17
C GLY A 210 -17.12 0.91 8.44
N ASN A 211 -15.83 1.24 8.56
CA ASN A 211 -14.78 0.31 8.98
C ASN A 211 -14.29 0.67 10.39
N ILE A 212 -14.26 -0.30 11.31
CA ILE A 212 -13.79 -0.12 12.69
C ILE A 212 -12.26 -0.17 12.73
N TYR A 213 -11.68 -1.13 12.01
CA TYR A 213 -10.24 -1.26 11.80
C TYR A 213 -9.92 -2.05 10.54
N LYS A 214 -8.72 -1.84 9.99
CA LYS A 214 -8.09 -2.80 9.06
C LYS A 214 -7.37 -3.87 9.87
N ILE A 215 -7.47 -5.12 9.47
CA ILE A 215 -6.66 -6.23 10.00
C ILE A 215 -5.72 -6.73 8.89
N GLN A 216 -4.47 -7.04 9.26
CA GLN A 216 -3.46 -7.51 8.33
C GLN A 216 -2.72 -8.71 8.93
N TYR A 217 -2.59 -9.75 8.11
CA TYR A 217 -1.95 -11.01 8.46
C TYR A 217 -0.60 -11.08 7.75
N PHE A 218 0.44 -11.48 8.45
CA PHE A 218 1.78 -11.64 7.93
C PHE A 218 2.33 -13.01 8.31
N ALA A 219 2.84 -13.72 7.31
CA ALA A 219 3.65 -14.92 7.48
C ALA A 219 5.06 -14.61 6.97
N SER A 220 6.06 -14.74 7.84
CA SER A 220 7.46 -14.44 7.53
C SER A 220 8.35 -15.64 7.78
N TRP A 221 9.23 -15.97 6.84
CA TRP A 221 10.16 -17.11 6.97
C TRP A 221 11.53 -16.81 6.35
N PHE A 222 12.52 -17.59 6.76
CA PHE A 222 13.91 -17.48 6.29
C PHE A 222 14.30 -18.69 5.44
N GLY A 223 15.30 -18.52 4.57
CA GLY A 223 15.86 -19.58 3.74
C GLY A 223 15.01 -20.01 2.53
N GLU A 224 15.49 -21.04 1.84
CA GLU A 224 14.95 -21.55 0.58
C GLU A 224 14.12 -22.84 0.69
N ASP A 225 13.89 -23.38 1.90
CA ASP A 225 13.12 -24.61 2.06
C ASP A 225 11.65 -24.43 1.63
N LYS A 226 11.30 -25.05 0.50
CA LYS A 226 9.94 -25.07 -0.04
C LYS A 226 8.93 -25.75 0.88
N LYS A 227 9.35 -26.60 1.83
CA LYS A 227 8.45 -27.12 2.88
C LYS A 227 8.10 -26.03 3.90
N VAL A 228 9.07 -25.22 4.33
CA VAL A 228 8.82 -24.05 5.22
C VAL A 228 7.90 -23.05 4.53
N GLU A 229 8.19 -22.68 3.28
CA GLU A 229 7.35 -21.80 2.46
C GLU A 229 5.90 -22.31 2.36
N LYS A 230 5.72 -23.60 2.04
CA LYS A 230 4.38 -24.22 1.97
C LYS A 230 3.63 -24.19 3.30
N ARG A 231 4.29 -24.39 4.45
CA ARG A 231 3.65 -24.29 5.78
C ARG A 231 3.15 -22.86 6.06
N HIS A 232 3.97 -21.85 5.77
CA HIS A 232 3.61 -20.44 5.95
C HIS A 232 2.45 -20.00 5.04
N LEU A 233 2.48 -20.40 3.78
CA LEU A 233 1.39 -20.15 2.83
C LEU A 233 0.10 -20.89 3.23
N HIS A 234 0.21 -22.14 3.71
CA HIS A 234 -0.95 -22.88 4.23
C HIS A 234 -1.58 -22.18 5.44
N TRP A 235 -0.75 -21.76 6.41
CA TRP A 235 -1.21 -21.06 7.61
C TRP A 235 -1.97 -19.77 7.28
N ILE A 236 -1.37 -18.86 6.51
CA ILE A 236 -2.01 -17.56 6.21
C ILE A 236 -3.27 -17.73 5.35
N ASN A 237 -3.30 -18.71 4.44
CA ASN A 237 -4.49 -19.06 3.66
C ASN A 237 -5.57 -19.76 4.52
N GLY A 238 -5.17 -20.49 5.57
CA GLY A 238 -6.08 -21.04 6.58
C GLY A 238 -6.74 -19.94 7.40
N LEU A 239 -5.94 -19.06 8.01
CA LEU A 239 -6.40 -17.94 8.83
C LEU A 239 -7.27 -16.96 8.02
N TYR A 240 -6.88 -16.63 6.80
CA TYR A 240 -7.67 -15.75 5.92
C TYR A 240 -9.03 -16.38 5.57
N ARG A 241 -9.09 -17.69 5.29
CA ARG A 241 -10.37 -18.39 5.08
C ARG A 241 -11.21 -18.44 6.35
N PHE A 242 -10.61 -18.68 7.52
CA PHE A 242 -11.29 -18.64 8.81
C PHE A 242 -11.94 -17.28 9.11
N MET A 243 -11.30 -16.18 8.69
CA MET A 243 -11.79 -14.82 8.95
C MET A 243 -12.97 -14.37 8.07
N THR A 244 -13.25 -15.07 6.98
CA THR A 244 -14.30 -14.74 5.98
C THR A 244 -15.66 -14.30 6.56
N PRO A 245 -16.29 -14.99 7.54
CA PRO A 245 -17.62 -14.61 8.06
C PRO A 245 -17.58 -13.44 9.05
N TYR A 246 -16.39 -12.92 9.41
CA TYR A 246 -16.22 -11.88 10.44
C TYR A 246 -15.74 -10.53 9.90
N VAL A 247 -15.42 -10.46 8.61
CA VAL A 247 -14.85 -9.28 7.93
C VAL A 247 -15.85 -8.69 6.94
N SER A 248 -15.48 -7.57 6.31
CA SER A 248 -16.24 -6.96 5.22
C SER A 248 -16.54 -7.97 4.11
N ASN A 249 -17.72 -7.86 3.51
CA ASN A 249 -18.15 -8.70 2.39
C ASN A 249 -18.86 -7.84 1.33
N ASN A 250 -18.98 -8.37 0.12
CA ASN A 250 -19.66 -7.75 -1.01
C ASN A 250 -19.22 -6.31 -1.35
N PRO A 251 -17.93 -6.09 -1.73
CA PRO A 251 -16.85 -7.06 -1.83
C PRO A 251 -16.07 -7.23 -0.51
N ARG A 252 -15.30 -8.32 -0.39
CA ARG A 252 -14.34 -8.47 0.70
C ARG A 252 -13.20 -7.46 0.50
N GLY A 253 -13.09 -6.47 1.37
CA GLY A 253 -12.15 -5.37 1.21
C GLY A 253 -10.70 -5.79 1.47
N ALA A 254 -9.79 -5.38 0.59
CA ALA A 254 -8.35 -5.59 0.73
C ALA A 254 -7.59 -4.26 0.52
N TYR A 255 -6.33 -4.19 0.98
CA TYR A 255 -5.49 -3.00 0.86
C TYR A 255 -4.46 -3.16 -0.30
N PRO A 256 -4.43 -2.28 -1.32
CA PRO A 256 -3.59 -2.48 -2.52
C PRO A 256 -2.08 -2.50 -2.24
N ASN A 257 -1.61 -1.73 -1.26
CA ASN A 257 -0.21 -1.77 -0.78
C ASN A 257 0.13 -3.05 0.02
N SER A 258 -0.82 -3.98 0.15
CA SER A 258 -0.61 -5.36 0.60
C SER A 258 -1.04 -6.31 -0.52
N ARG A 259 -0.40 -6.13 -1.68
CA ARG A 259 -0.70 -6.80 -2.95
C ARG A 259 -0.75 -8.32 -2.78
N ASP A 260 -1.84 -8.92 -3.23
CA ASP A 260 -2.16 -10.32 -3.00
C ASP A 260 -2.73 -10.92 -4.28
N LEU A 261 -1.90 -11.66 -5.02
CA LEU A 261 -2.27 -12.28 -6.29
C LEU A 261 -3.36 -13.37 -6.12
N ASP A 262 -3.56 -13.88 -4.90
CA ASP A 262 -4.57 -14.89 -4.59
C ASP A 262 -6.01 -14.32 -4.69
N LEU A 263 -6.17 -12.99 -4.73
CA LEU A 263 -7.46 -12.33 -4.98
C LEU A 263 -7.90 -12.41 -6.44
N GLY A 264 -7.00 -12.81 -7.34
CA GLY A 264 -7.18 -12.87 -8.79
C GLY A 264 -6.10 -12.08 -9.52
N VAL A 265 -5.81 -12.49 -10.76
CA VAL A 265 -4.85 -11.85 -11.64
C VAL A 265 -5.43 -11.56 -13.01
N ASN A 266 -4.85 -10.55 -13.65
CA ASN A 266 -4.91 -10.26 -15.06
C ASN A 266 -4.30 -11.40 -15.89
N ASP A 267 -4.68 -11.51 -17.16
CA ASP A 267 -4.03 -12.42 -18.10
C ASP A 267 -2.59 -11.93 -18.38
N PRO A 268 -1.53 -12.73 -18.08
CA PRO A 268 -0.15 -12.32 -18.31
C PRO A 268 0.25 -12.28 -19.80
N VAL A 269 -0.47 -13.02 -20.65
CA VAL A 269 -0.10 -13.25 -22.07
C VAL A 269 -1.13 -12.65 -23.03
N GLY A 270 -2.40 -12.61 -22.64
CA GLY A 270 -3.52 -12.11 -23.43
C GLY A 270 -4.06 -10.73 -23.01
N ARG A 271 -5.18 -10.33 -23.63
CA ARG A 271 -5.88 -9.08 -23.31
C ARG A 271 -6.76 -9.24 -22.07
N THR A 272 -6.35 -8.62 -20.97
CA THR A 272 -7.16 -8.53 -19.76
C THR A 272 -8.42 -7.69 -19.99
N SER A 273 -9.59 -8.26 -19.70
CA SER A 273 -10.86 -7.52 -19.71
C SER A 273 -11.12 -6.79 -18.39
N TYR A 274 -11.82 -5.66 -18.43
CA TYR A 274 -12.31 -4.99 -17.22
C TYR A 274 -13.12 -5.94 -16.33
N LYS A 275 -13.95 -6.82 -16.92
CA LYS A 275 -14.76 -7.82 -16.20
C LYS A 275 -13.91 -8.78 -15.36
N GLN A 276 -12.77 -9.23 -15.87
CA GLN A 276 -11.82 -10.07 -15.14
C GLN A 276 -11.15 -9.28 -14.02
N ALA A 277 -10.59 -8.11 -14.34
CA ALA A 277 -9.87 -7.29 -13.38
C ALA A 277 -10.77 -6.80 -12.22
N ARG A 278 -12.07 -6.60 -12.48
CA ARG A 278 -13.06 -6.17 -11.48
C ARG A 278 -13.14 -7.10 -10.26
N VAL A 279 -12.86 -8.40 -10.42
CA VAL A 279 -12.92 -9.39 -9.33
C VAL A 279 -11.96 -9.05 -8.19
N TRP A 280 -10.71 -8.66 -8.50
CA TRP A 280 -9.75 -8.18 -7.50
C TRP A 280 -9.84 -6.66 -7.33
N GLY A 281 -10.20 -5.92 -8.39
CA GLY A 281 -10.29 -4.47 -8.43
C GLY A 281 -11.31 -3.88 -7.46
N GLU A 282 -12.50 -4.47 -7.37
CA GLU A 282 -13.53 -4.05 -6.41
C GLU A 282 -13.14 -4.38 -4.95
N GLN A 283 -12.28 -5.38 -4.72
CA GLN A 283 -11.75 -5.67 -3.37
C GLN A 283 -10.81 -4.56 -2.89
N TYR A 284 -9.94 -4.04 -3.75
CA TYR A 284 -9.04 -2.93 -3.44
C TYR A 284 -9.72 -1.54 -3.47
N PHE A 285 -10.57 -1.30 -4.47
CA PHE A 285 -11.03 0.05 -4.83
C PHE A 285 -12.56 0.23 -4.78
N LYS A 286 -13.34 -0.83 -4.52
CA LYS A 286 -14.81 -0.81 -4.50
C LYS A 286 -15.36 -0.08 -5.74
N HIS A 287 -16.30 0.84 -5.58
CA HIS A 287 -16.90 1.62 -6.67
C HIS A 287 -15.92 2.58 -7.39
N ASN A 288 -14.75 2.89 -6.80
CA ASN A 288 -13.74 3.72 -7.47
C ASN A 288 -13.03 2.98 -8.62
N PHE A 289 -13.14 1.65 -8.70
CA PHE A 289 -12.44 0.86 -9.72
C PHE A 289 -12.84 1.23 -11.16
N GLU A 290 -14.10 1.62 -11.40
CA GLU A 290 -14.51 2.07 -12.73
C GLU A 290 -13.92 3.44 -13.08
N ARG A 291 -13.89 4.39 -12.13
CA ARG A 291 -13.23 5.70 -12.31
C ARG A 291 -11.76 5.50 -12.66
N LEU A 292 -11.06 4.62 -11.94
CA LEU A 292 -9.68 4.25 -12.25
C LEU A 292 -9.51 3.69 -13.67
N ALA A 293 -10.38 2.77 -14.10
CA ALA A 293 -10.31 2.17 -15.44
C ALA A 293 -10.61 3.19 -16.56
N ARG A 294 -11.49 4.17 -16.30
CA ARG A 294 -11.75 5.29 -17.22
C ARG A 294 -10.55 6.24 -17.31
N VAL A 295 -9.94 6.61 -16.18
CA VAL A 295 -8.71 7.43 -16.14
C VAL A 295 -7.58 6.70 -16.89
N LYS A 296 -7.40 5.41 -16.63
CA LYS A 296 -6.43 4.55 -17.34
C LYS A 296 -6.63 4.58 -18.86
N ALA A 297 -7.87 4.52 -19.35
CA ALA A 297 -8.17 4.61 -20.78
C ALA A 297 -7.83 5.98 -21.39
N ALA A 298 -7.82 7.05 -20.60
CA ALA A 298 -7.44 8.39 -21.06
C ALA A 298 -5.92 8.60 -21.07
N ILE A 299 -5.21 8.16 -20.02
CA ILE A 299 -3.76 8.44 -19.84
C ILE A 299 -2.81 7.35 -20.35
N ASP A 300 -3.32 6.13 -20.56
CA ASP A 300 -2.56 5.01 -21.15
C ASP A 300 -3.53 4.05 -21.87
N PRO A 301 -4.12 4.47 -23.01
CA PRO A 301 -5.00 3.64 -23.82
C PRO A 301 -4.30 2.39 -24.38
N SER A 302 -2.97 2.45 -24.53
CA SER A 302 -2.14 1.33 -25.00
C SER A 302 -1.96 0.22 -23.97
N ASN A 303 -2.23 0.52 -22.69
CA ASN A 303 -1.89 -0.30 -21.53
C ASN A 303 -0.40 -0.65 -21.44
N PHE A 304 0.46 0.35 -21.69
CA PHE A 304 1.91 0.27 -21.55
C PHE A 304 2.31 -0.05 -20.10
N PHE A 305 1.83 0.74 -19.13
CA PHE A 305 2.08 0.53 -17.70
C PHE A 305 1.18 -0.58 -17.16
N ARG A 306 1.66 -1.82 -17.14
CA ARG A 306 0.89 -2.99 -16.70
C ARG A 306 1.68 -3.98 -15.84
N ASN A 307 0.93 -4.73 -15.05
CA ASN A 307 1.35 -5.90 -14.27
C ASN A 307 0.13 -6.81 -14.00
N GLU A 308 0.31 -7.91 -13.26
CA GLU A 308 -0.72 -8.93 -12.98
C GLU A 308 -1.97 -8.42 -12.24
N GLN A 309 -1.93 -7.24 -11.62
CA GLN A 309 -3.07 -6.58 -10.98
C GLN A 309 -3.08 -5.08 -11.30
N SER A 310 -2.73 -4.75 -12.55
CA SER A 310 -2.85 -3.39 -13.07
C SER A 310 -4.30 -3.11 -13.48
N VAL A 311 -4.76 -1.88 -13.28
CA VAL A 311 -6.07 -1.45 -13.79
C VAL A 311 -6.01 -1.50 -15.32
N PRO A 312 -6.90 -2.26 -16.01
CA PRO A 312 -6.95 -2.25 -17.46
C PRO A 312 -7.70 -0.99 -17.95
N PRO A 313 -7.38 -0.46 -19.15
CA PRO A 313 -8.17 0.63 -19.74
C PRO A 313 -9.61 0.18 -19.99
N PHE A 314 -10.57 1.03 -19.61
CA PHE A 314 -11.99 0.78 -19.79
C PHE A 314 -12.41 0.89 -21.26
N VAL A 315 -12.58 -0.24 -21.93
CA VAL A 315 -13.17 -0.31 -23.27
C VAL A 315 -14.69 -0.40 -23.16
N ARG A 316 -15.42 0.65 -23.55
CA ARG A 316 -16.85 0.53 -23.83
C ARG A 316 -17.03 -0.39 -25.04
N MET A 317 -17.80 -1.46 -24.90
CA MET A 317 -18.38 -2.12 -26.06
C MET A 317 -19.32 -1.13 -26.73
N THR A 318 -18.93 -0.60 -27.89
CA THR A 318 -19.86 0.03 -28.81
C THR A 318 -20.82 -1.04 -29.29
N THR A 319 -22.06 -1.00 -28.82
CA THR A 319 -23.16 -1.73 -29.47
C THR A 319 -23.36 -1.09 -30.84
N GLY A 320 -22.68 -1.66 -31.84
CA GLY A 320 -22.86 -1.29 -33.23
C GLY A 320 -24.33 -1.42 -33.57
N ARG A 321 -24.94 -0.30 -34.00
CA ARG A 321 -26.19 -0.38 -34.76
C ARG A 321 -25.83 -0.98 -36.11
N VAL A 322 -26.33 -2.18 -36.36
CA VAL A 322 -26.55 -2.72 -37.69
C VAL A 322 -27.76 -2.01 -38.28
#